data_AF-A0A538DG89-F1
#
_entry.id   AF-A0A538DG89-F1
#
_cell.length_a   1.000
_cell.length_b   1.000
_cell.length_c   1.000
_cell.angle_alpha   90.00
_cell.angle_beta   90.00
_cell.angle_gamma   90.00
#
_symmetry.space_group_name_H-M   'P 1'
#
loop_
_entity.id
_entity.type
_entity.pdbx_description
1 polymer ?
#
loop_
_entity_poly.entity_id
_entity_poly.type
_entity_poly.pdbx_seq_one_letter_code
_entity_poly.pdbx_strand_id
1 'polypeptide(L)'
;MLFLDEPTTGLDPEVRAELWTEIERLAREESMTILLTTHYLEEADRLASDLAIVDRGRVVATGSPDQLKSELRGDSIHVELAETEPNGRVVDALVQVPGLGDPSLEGRFVRARADCGAVAVPMVLAALDAVGGQGLVGDDGAPLAGRGVSASRRPDVPRGGREGGSVMAVALRQAWQINLRYLRAFVRQPAWVAIALVQPIIWLLLFGGLFKRVVEIPGFQGDSYIVFLTPGVAVMTAVMSAGWNGMGFIEDMRRGVLDRVLVAPMWRGALNAGSLLYAILTIALQVLIIIGIGLAAGASFANGVGRVAILVLVACLLAGSVAALSNGLALVAKER
;
A
#
# COMPACT_ATOMS: atom_id res chain seq x y z
N MET A 1 -15.26 -9.22 -6.30
CA MET A 1 -14.95 -9.36 -4.87
C MET A 1 -13.94 -8.30 -4.51
N LEU A 2 -14.25 -7.46 -3.53
CA LEU A 2 -13.43 -6.33 -3.07
C LEU A 2 -13.01 -6.57 -1.62
N PHE A 3 -11.76 -6.27 -1.29
CA PHE A 3 -11.22 -6.35 0.06
C PHE A 3 -10.83 -4.95 0.52
N LEU A 4 -11.33 -4.53 1.67
CA LEU A 4 -11.06 -3.22 2.26
C LEU A 4 -10.48 -3.44 3.65
N ASP A 5 -9.26 -2.98 3.88
CA ASP A 5 -8.65 -3.01 5.20
C ASP A 5 -8.83 -1.64 5.85
N GLU A 6 -9.66 -1.55 6.90
CA GLU A 6 -9.92 -0.32 7.65
C GLU A 6 -10.22 0.91 6.77
N PRO A 7 -11.25 0.85 5.89
CA PRO A 7 -11.43 1.83 4.81
C PRO A 7 -11.68 3.27 5.28
N THR A 8 -12.14 3.45 6.52
CA THR A 8 -12.53 4.75 7.06
C THR A 8 -11.62 5.29 8.17
N THR A 9 -10.54 4.57 8.48
CA THR A 9 -9.55 5.01 9.48
C THR A 9 -8.88 6.31 9.04
N GLY A 10 -8.92 7.32 9.92
CA GLY A 10 -8.30 8.62 9.68
C GLY A 10 -9.12 9.57 8.78
N LEU A 11 -10.33 9.18 8.36
CA LEU A 11 -11.27 10.06 7.67
C LEU A 11 -12.09 10.87 8.67
N ASP A 12 -12.38 12.11 8.32
CA ASP A 12 -13.38 12.92 9.02
C ASP A 12 -14.79 12.29 8.87
N PRO A 13 -15.75 12.67 9.74
CA PRO A 13 -17.08 12.07 9.73
C PRO A 13 -17.85 12.23 8.42
N GLU A 14 -17.63 13.32 7.68
CA GLU A 14 -18.37 13.61 6.45
C GLU A 14 -17.89 12.71 5.30
N VAL A 15 -16.57 12.67 5.07
CA VAL A 15 -15.97 11.81 4.05
C VAL A 15 -16.21 10.33 4.34
N ARG A 16 -16.28 9.95 5.62
CA ARG A 16 -16.65 8.60 6.05
C ARG A 16 -18.05 8.21 5.60
N ALA A 17 -19.04 9.10 5.81
CA ALA A 17 -20.42 8.84 5.42
C ALA A 17 -20.58 8.75 3.89
N GLU A 18 -19.81 9.53 3.14
CA GLU A 18 -19.74 9.41 1.68
C GLU A 18 -19.18 8.05 1.25
N LEU A 19 -18.07 7.62 1.86
CA LEU A 19 -17.45 6.33 1.54
C LEU A 19 -18.39 5.16 1.84
N TRP A 20 -19.11 5.19 2.97
CA TRP A 20 -20.13 4.20 3.31
C TRP A 20 -21.22 4.09 2.24
N THR A 21 -21.70 5.24 1.76
CA THR A 21 -22.72 5.29 0.70
C THR A 21 -22.20 4.65 -0.59
N GLU A 22 -20.95 4.89 -0.95
CA GLU A 22 -20.35 4.27 -2.13
C GLU A 22 -20.12 2.76 -1.96
N ILE A 23 -19.69 2.31 -0.77
CA ILE A 23 -19.55 0.88 -0.48
C ILE A 23 -20.91 0.18 -0.60
N GLU A 24 -21.98 0.77 -0.05
CA GLU A 24 -23.34 0.25 -0.20
C GLU A 24 -23.79 0.20 -1.66
N ARG A 25 -23.47 1.25 -2.44
CA ARG A 25 -23.77 1.32 -3.88
C ARG A 25 -23.07 0.19 -4.64
N LEU A 26 -21.76 0.01 -4.44
CA LEU A 26 -20.98 -1.06 -5.06
C LEU A 26 -21.50 -2.46 -4.69
N ALA A 27 -21.89 -2.65 -3.43
CA ALA A 27 -22.43 -3.93 -2.97
C ALA A 27 -23.78 -4.25 -3.64
N ARG A 28 -24.68 -3.27 -3.72
CA ARG A 28 -26.07 -3.48 -4.20
C ARG A 28 -26.19 -3.40 -5.72
N GLU A 29 -25.66 -2.36 -6.34
CA GLU A 29 -25.85 -2.08 -7.77
C GLU A 29 -24.94 -2.94 -8.65
N GLU A 30 -23.68 -3.12 -8.23
CA GLU A 30 -22.68 -3.87 -8.99
C GLU A 30 -22.60 -5.34 -8.57
N SER A 31 -23.47 -5.78 -7.64
CA SER A 31 -23.49 -7.15 -7.09
C SER A 31 -22.11 -7.62 -6.61
N MET A 32 -21.31 -6.70 -6.07
CA MET A 32 -19.94 -6.98 -5.65
C MET A 32 -19.91 -7.49 -4.22
N THR A 33 -19.34 -8.69 -4.00
CA THR A 33 -19.03 -9.15 -2.64
C THR A 33 -17.89 -8.32 -2.05
N ILE A 34 -18.12 -7.68 -0.91
CA ILE A 34 -17.14 -6.83 -0.22
C ILE A 34 -16.79 -7.48 1.12
N LEU A 35 -15.51 -7.70 1.39
CA LEU A 35 -15.00 -8.05 2.71
C LEU A 35 -14.27 -6.83 3.26
N LEU A 36 -14.71 -6.32 4.41
CA LEU A 36 -14.07 -5.20 5.09
C LEU A 36 -13.67 -5.57 6.51
N THR A 37 -12.57 -4.98 6.98
CA THR A 37 -12.18 -4.96 8.40
C THR A 37 -12.43 -3.57 8.95
N THR A 38 -12.89 -3.50 10.20
CA THR A 38 -13.10 -2.22 10.87
C THR A 38 -13.06 -2.40 12.38
N HIS A 39 -12.57 -1.40 13.09
CA HIS A 39 -12.74 -1.25 14.53
C HIS A 39 -13.91 -0.32 14.90
N TYR A 40 -14.59 0.27 13.92
CA TYR A 40 -15.76 1.12 14.15
C TYR A 40 -17.04 0.29 14.12
N LEU A 41 -17.69 0.14 15.28
CA LEU A 41 -18.95 -0.61 15.41
C LEU A 41 -20.05 -0.03 14.52
N GLU A 42 -20.11 1.28 14.33
CA GLU A 42 -21.09 1.93 13.44
C GLU A 42 -20.90 1.53 11.96
N GLU A 43 -19.65 1.40 11.51
CA GLU A 43 -19.34 0.95 10.15
C GLU A 43 -19.76 -0.51 9.95
N ALA A 44 -19.43 -1.37 10.92
CA ALA A 44 -19.85 -2.77 10.91
C ALA A 44 -21.37 -2.89 10.91
N ASP A 45 -22.06 -2.09 11.73
CA ASP A 45 -23.51 -2.13 11.86
C ASP A 45 -24.24 -1.69 10.59
N ARG A 46 -23.70 -0.66 9.92
CA ARG A 46 -24.31 -0.09 8.73
C ARG A 46 -24.03 -0.89 7.45
N LEU A 47 -22.79 -1.34 7.26
CA LEU A 47 -22.34 -1.94 6.00
C LEU A 47 -22.44 -3.46 5.97
N ALA A 48 -22.31 -4.14 7.12
CA ALA A 48 -22.17 -5.59 7.13
C ALA A 48 -23.53 -6.30 7.03
N SER A 49 -23.67 -7.18 6.04
CA SER A 49 -24.77 -8.16 5.99
C SER A 49 -24.50 -9.37 6.88
N ASP A 50 -23.22 -9.70 7.07
CA ASP A 50 -22.69 -10.77 7.90
C ASP A 50 -21.43 -10.24 8.58
N LEU A 51 -21.36 -10.35 9.91
CA LEU A 51 -20.33 -9.80 10.76
C LEU A 51 -19.62 -10.93 11.51
N ALA A 52 -18.30 -10.89 11.55
CA ALA A 52 -17.49 -11.80 12.36
C ALA A 52 -16.60 -10.98 13.32
N ILE A 53 -16.71 -11.25 14.62
CA ILE A 53 -15.86 -10.63 15.64
C ILE A 53 -14.67 -11.55 15.90
N VAL A 54 -13.46 -10.99 15.85
CA VAL A 54 -12.21 -11.74 16.03
C VAL A 54 -11.49 -11.24 17.29
N ASP A 55 -11.20 -12.15 18.22
CA ASP A 55 -10.32 -11.90 19.38
C ASP A 55 -9.13 -12.88 19.33
N ARG A 56 -7.91 -12.37 19.48
CA ARG A 56 -6.66 -13.17 19.50
C ARG A 56 -6.56 -14.22 18.39
N GLY A 57 -6.92 -13.84 17.17
CA GLY A 57 -6.86 -14.70 15.99
C GLY A 57 -7.93 -15.79 15.92
N ARG A 58 -8.95 -15.74 16.78
CA ARG A 58 -10.10 -16.65 16.77
C ARG A 58 -11.38 -15.86 16.57
N VAL A 59 -12.27 -16.41 15.75
CA VAL A 59 -13.62 -15.87 15.59
C VAL A 59 -14.40 -16.19 16.86
N VAL A 60 -14.83 -15.16 17.59
CA VAL A 60 -15.59 -15.29 18.84
C VAL A 60 -17.10 -15.18 18.63
N ALA A 61 -17.55 -14.48 17.59
CA ALA A 61 -18.96 -14.36 17.24
C ALA A 61 -19.13 -14.19 15.73
N THR A 62 -20.24 -14.68 15.19
CA THR A 62 -20.62 -14.52 13.77
C THR A 62 -22.12 -14.37 13.62
N GLY A 63 -22.58 -13.52 12.71
CA GLY A 63 -23.99 -13.36 12.37
C GLY A 63 -24.25 -11.97 11.79
N SER A 64 -25.49 -11.68 11.40
CA SER A 64 -25.83 -10.31 11.04
C SER A 64 -25.71 -9.38 12.27
N PRO A 65 -25.49 -8.06 12.08
CA PRO A 65 -25.47 -7.11 13.19
C PRO A 65 -26.73 -7.22 14.07
N ASP A 66 -27.90 -7.36 13.46
CA ASP A 66 -29.17 -7.57 14.17
C ASP A 66 -29.22 -8.88 14.96
N GLN A 67 -28.68 -9.98 14.41
CA GLN A 67 -28.60 -11.26 15.12
C GLN A 67 -27.71 -11.14 16.34
N LEU A 68 -26.51 -10.59 16.19
CA LEU A 68 -25.55 -10.39 17.29
C LEU A 68 -26.11 -9.44 18.36
N LYS A 69 -26.81 -8.37 17.96
CA LYS A 69 -27.55 -7.50 18.91
C LYS A 69 -28.69 -8.24 19.60
N SER A 70 -29.39 -9.12 18.89
CA SER A 70 -30.49 -9.89 19.47
C SER A 70 -30.02 -10.94 20.49
N GLU A 71 -28.79 -11.44 20.36
CA GLU A 71 -28.14 -12.27 21.37
C GLU A 71 -27.84 -11.48 22.65
N LEU A 72 -27.81 -10.15 22.56
CA LEU A 72 -27.69 -9.24 23.69
C LEU A 72 -29.05 -8.87 24.33
N ARG A 73 -30.18 -9.50 23.93
CA ARG A 73 -31.52 -9.19 24.46
C ARG A 73 -31.56 -9.23 26.00
N GLY A 74 -32.27 -8.24 26.56
CA GLY A 74 -32.42 -8.01 27.99
C GLY A 74 -31.63 -6.78 28.46
N ASP A 75 -32.02 -6.22 29.58
CA ASP A 75 -31.31 -5.14 30.25
C ASP A 75 -30.10 -5.72 30.99
N SER A 76 -28.91 -5.15 30.79
CA SER A 76 -27.73 -5.51 31.57
C SER A 76 -27.82 -4.89 32.95
N ILE A 77 -27.72 -5.72 33.98
CA ILE A 77 -27.67 -5.27 35.37
C ILE A 77 -26.26 -5.53 35.87
N HIS A 78 -25.56 -4.46 36.27
CA HIS A 78 -24.30 -4.57 36.98
C HIS A 78 -24.50 -4.06 38.40
N VAL A 79 -24.10 -4.86 39.38
CA VAL A 79 -24.17 -4.48 40.79
C VAL A 79 -22.80 -4.62 41.42
N GLU A 80 -22.29 -3.54 42.00
CA GLU A 80 -21.05 -3.53 42.78
C GLU A 80 -21.37 -3.83 44.25
N LEU A 81 -20.81 -4.91 44.79
CA LEU A 81 -20.98 -5.32 46.19
C LEU A 81 -20.10 -4.48 47.13
N ALA A 82 -20.69 -4.01 48.23
CA ALA A 82 -20.00 -3.22 49.26
C ALA A 82 -19.00 -4.05 50.09
N GLU A 83 -19.22 -5.37 50.24
CA GLU A 83 -18.36 -6.26 51.02
C GLU A 83 -17.28 -6.95 50.17
N THR A 84 -16.12 -7.21 50.79
CA THR A 84 -14.87 -7.59 50.10
C THR A 84 -14.70 -9.11 49.91
N GLU A 85 -15.57 -9.93 50.50
CA GLU A 85 -15.47 -11.38 50.49
C GLU A 85 -16.55 -11.99 49.57
N PRO A 86 -16.18 -12.64 48.46
CA PRO A 86 -17.13 -13.25 47.53
C PRO A 86 -17.77 -14.48 48.14
N ASN A 87 -18.95 -14.31 48.74
CA ASN A 87 -19.76 -15.44 49.20
C ASN A 87 -20.42 -16.10 47.99
N GLY A 88 -20.10 -17.37 47.71
CA GLY A 88 -20.78 -18.17 46.67
C GLY A 88 -22.31 -18.19 46.80
N ARG A 89 -22.83 -17.89 48.01
CA ARG A 89 -24.25 -17.68 48.31
C ARG A 89 -24.92 -16.56 47.51
N VAL A 90 -24.15 -15.56 47.04
CA VAL A 90 -24.67 -14.43 46.26
C VAL A 90 -25.11 -14.90 44.88
N VAL A 91 -24.30 -15.72 44.20
CA VAL A 91 -24.66 -16.28 42.89
C VAL A 91 -25.86 -17.21 43.02
N ASP A 92 -25.89 -18.05 44.07
CA ASP A 92 -27.02 -18.95 44.34
C ASP A 92 -28.34 -18.19 44.53
N ALA A 93 -28.31 -17.04 45.22
CA ALA A 93 -29.50 -16.21 45.42
C ALA A 93 -29.96 -15.53 44.13
N LEU A 94 -29.02 -15.09 43.28
CA LEU A 94 -29.32 -14.43 42.01
C LEU A 94 -29.88 -15.39 40.96
N VAL A 95 -29.45 -16.65 40.95
CA VAL A 95 -30.02 -17.69 40.07
C VAL A 95 -31.51 -17.93 40.37
N GLN A 96 -31.97 -17.64 41.58
CA GLN A 96 -33.39 -17.78 41.95
C GLN A 96 -34.26 -16.60 41.50
N VAL A 97 -33.67 -15.51 40.98
CA VAL A 97 -34.42 -14.33 40.54
C VAL A 97 -35.09 -14.62 39.18
N PRO A 98 -36.44 -14.60 39.10
CA PRO A 98 -37.15 -14.82 37.84
C PRO A 98 -36.79 -13.76 36.78
N GLY A 99 -36.48 -14.22 35.57
CA GLY A 99 -36.13 -13.35 34.44
C GLY A 99 -34.70 -12.83 34.46
N LEU A 100 -33.82 -13.35 35.35
CA LEU A 100 -32.39 -13.06 35.39
C LEU A 100 -31.59 -14.19 34.69
N GLY A 101 -30.86 -13.86 33.65
CA GLY A 101 -29.97 -14.77 32.91
C GLY A 101 -28.56 -14.81 33.48
N ASP A 102 -28.00 -16.03 33.55
CA ASP A 102 -26.64 -16.42 33.99
C ASP A 102 -25.84 -15.33 34.72
N PRO A 103 -26.09 -15.12 36.03
CA PRO A 103 -25.32 -14.17 36.83
C PRO A 103 -23.87 -14.63 36.98
N SER A 104 -22.93 -13.73 36.65
CA SER A 104 -21.50 -13.94 36.78
C SER A 104 -20.92 -13.01 37.86
N LEU A 105 -19.97 -13.53 38.65
CA LEU A 105 -19.27 -12.79 39.69
C LEU A 105 -17.82 -12.56 39.26
N GLU A 106 -17.45 -11.31 39.01
CA GLU A 106 -16.07 -10.88 38.72
C GLU A 106 -15.56 -10.03 39.88
N GLY A 107 -14.96 -10.68 40.88
CA GLY A 107 -14.49 -10.02 42.09
C GLY A 107 -15.64 -9.45 42.93
N ARG A 108 -15.81 -8.11 42.93
CA ARG A 108 -16.91 -7.41 43.62
C ARG A 108 -18.07 -7.02 42.69
N PHE A 109 -17.96 -7.29 41.40
CA PHE A 109 -18.99 -6.95 40.44
C PHE A 109 -19.82 -8.19 40.09
N VAL A 110 -21.13 -8.09 40.28
CA VAL A 110 -22.12 -9.03 39.76
C VAL A 110 -22.59 -8.49 38.43
N ARG A 111 -22.54 -9.31 37.38
CA ARG A 111 -23.10 -9.00 36.06
C ARG A 111 -24.13 -10.04 35.68
N ALA A 112 -25.31 -9.60 35.32
CA ALA A 112 -26.39 -10.47 34.86
C ALA A 112 -27.23 -9.76 33.79
N ARG A 113 -27.94 -10.53 32.97
CA ARG A 113 -28.97 -9.97 32.08
C ARG A 113 -30.35 -10.16 32.68
N ALA A 114 -31.25 -9.22 32.46
CA ALA A 114 -32.64 -9.36 32.83
C ALA A 114 -33.56 -9.15 31.62
N ASP A 115 -34.67 -9.88 31.55
CA ASP A 115 -35.69 -9.63 30.50
C ASP A 115 -36.28 -8.22 30.58
N CYS A 116 -36.33 -7.64 31.79
CA CYS A 116 -36.71 -6.26 32.06
C CYS A 116 -36.01 -5.77 33.35
N GLY A 117 -35.03 -4.89 33.20
CA GLY A 117 -34.22 -4.30 34.26
C GLY A 117 -35.05 -3.49 35.26
N ALA A 118 -36.11 -2.81 34.80
CA ALA A 118 -37.02 -2.10 35.70
C ALA A 118 -37.73 -3.02 36.72
N VAL A 119 -37.94 -4.30 36.36
CA VAL A 119 -38.54 -5.32 37.23
C VAL A 119 -37.46 -6.09 38.00
N ALA A 120 -36.36 -6.41 37.33
CA ALA A 120 -35.30 -7.22 37.90
C ALA A 120 -34.39 -6.47 38.88
N VAL A 121 -34.15 -5.16 38.71
CA VAL A 121 -33.28 -4.38 39.62
C VAL A 121 -33.78 -4.42 41.08
N PRO A 122 -35.07 -4.15 41.40
CA PRO A 122 -35.58 -4.28 42.75
C PRO A 122 -35.48 -5.70 43.32
N MET A 123 -35.67 -6.73 42.48
CA MET A 123 -35.60 -8.12 42.90
C MET A 123 -34.17 -8.60 43.15
N VAL A 124 -33.22 -8.14 42.33
CA VAL A 124 -31.78 -8.36 42.51
C VAL A 124 -31.31 -7.69 43.79
N LEU A 125 -31.70 -6.43 44.05
CA LEU A 125 -31.36 -5.73 45.30
C LEU A 125 -31.96 -6.45 46.52
N ALA A 126 -33.21 -6.90 46.46
CA ALA A 126 -33.84 -7.64 47.55
C ALA A 126 -33.17 -9.01 47.81
N ALA A 127 -32.75 -9.71 46.75
CA ALA A 127 -32.02 -10.97 46.86
C ALA A 127 -30.62 -10.77 47.47
N LEU A 128 -29.96 -9.65 47.12
CA LEU A 128 -28.66 -9.29 47.69
C LEU A 128 -28.78 -8.88 49.17
N ASP A 129 -29.79 -8.05 49.52
CA ASP A 129 -30.07 -7.65 50.91
C ASP A 129 -30.40 -8.86 51.81
N ALA A 130 -31.14 -9.85 51.29
CA ALA A 130 -31.47 -11.08 52.03
C ALA A 130 -30.23 -11.92 52.40
N VAL A 131 -29.11 -11.72 51.69
CA VAL A 131 -27.82 -12.41 51.91
C VAL A 131 -26.79 -11.45 52.53
N GLY A 132 -27.16 -10.20 52.82
CA GLY A 132 -26.31 -9.18 53.44
C GLY A 132 -25.42 -8.39 52.47
N GLY A 133 -25.58 -8.57 51.15
CA GLY A 133 -24.82 -7.84 50.14
C GLY A 133 -25.47 -6.51 49.80
N GLN A 134 -24.94 -5.40 50.30
CA GLN A 134 -25.35 -4.07 49.82
C GLN A 134 -24.70 -3.80 48.47
N GLY A 135 -25.47 -3.41 47.45
CA GLY A 135 -24.98 -3.28 46.08
C GLY A 135 -25.37 -1.97 45.39
N LEU A 136 -24.42 -1.35 44.65
CA LEU A 136 -24.66 -0.16 43.82
C LEU A 136 -24.78 -0.55 42.35
N VAL A 137 -25.82 -0.10 41.66
CA VAL A 137 -26.06 -0.44 40.25
C VAL A 137 -25.23 0.49 39.34
N GLY A 138 -24.39 -0.10 38.49
CA GLY A 138 -23.63 0.59 37.44
C GLY A 138 -24.02 0.10 36.04
N ASP A 139 -23.67 0.84 35.01
CA ASP A 139 -23.94 0.52 33.61
C ASP A 139 -22.59 0.46 32.88
N ASP A 140 -22.12 -0.74 32.50
CA ASP A 140 -20.93 -0.90 31.66
C ASP A 140 -20.82 -2.31 31.02
N GLY A 141 -21.17 -2.36 29.73
CA GLY A 141 -20.61 -3.24 28.66
C GLY A 141 -20.32 -4.72 28.96
N ALA A 142 -21.16 -5.61 28.42
CA ALA A 142 -21.01 -7.08 28.48
C ALA A 142 -20.15 -7.68 27.32
N PRO A 143 -19.41 -8.78 27.55
CA PRO A 143 -18.74 -9.56 26.50
C PRO A 143 -19.64 -10.64 25.87
N LEU A 144 -19.45 -10.90 24.57
CA LEU A 144 -20.21 -11.86 23.75
C LEU A 144 -19.67 -13.30 23.91
N ALA A 145 -20.58 -14.25 24.17
CA ALA A 145 -20.28 -15.67 24.32
C ALA A 145 -20.29 -16.40 22.98
N GLY A 146 -19.22 -17.14 22.70
CA GLY A 146 -19.00 -17.77 21.39
C GLY A 146 -19.75 -19.08 21.16
N ARG A 147 -20.38 -19.17 19.99
CA ARG A 147 -20.79 -20.42 19.36
C ARG A 147 -20.12 -20.56 17.99
N GLY A 148 -19.65 -21.79 17.73
CA GLY A 148 -18.85 -22.15 16.57
C GLY A 148 -19.60 -22.03 15.23
N VAL A 149 -18.80 -21.72 14.22
CA VAL A 149 -19.20 -21.45 12.83
C VAL A 149 -19.83 -22.68 12.18
N SER A 150 -21.09 -22.55 11.74
CA SER A 150 -21.67 -23.44 10.73
C SER A 150 -21.18 -23.00 9.36
N ALA A 151 -20.41 -23.84 8.68
CA ALA A 151 -19.87 -23.59 7.35
C ALA A 151 -21.02 -23.36 6.34
N SER A 152 -21.24 -22.11 5.95
CA SER A 152 -22.13 -21.75 4.85
C SER A 152 -21.55 -22.22 3.52
N ARG A 153 -22.46 -22.64 2.62
CA ARG A 153 -22.16 -23.26 1.32
C ARG A 153 -21.13 -22.47 0.51
N ARG A 154 -20.16 -23.19 -0.07
CA ARG A 154 -19.25 -22.65 -1.08
C ARG A 154 -20.07 -22.10 -2.26
N PRO A 155 -19.98 -20.81 -2.60
CA PRO A 155 -20.50 -20.32 -3.86
C PRO A 155 -19.68 -20.91 -5.00
N ASP A 156 -20.36 -21.35 -6.05
CA ASP A 156 -19.72 -21.81 -7.28
C ASP A 156 -19.18 -20.57 -8.01
N VAL A 157 -17.86 -20.40 -8.03
CA VAL A 157 -17.21 -19.21 -8.62
C VAL A 157 -17.10 -19.42 -10.12
N PRO A 158 -17.78 -18.61 -10.96
CA PRO A 158 -17.61 -18.68 -12.40
C PRO A 158 -16.16 -18.31 -12.74
N ARG A 159 -15.44 -19.21 -13.40
CA ARG A 159 -14.09 -18.94 -13.88
C ARG A 159 -14.16 -17.88 -14.97
N GLY A 160 -13.82 -16.64 -14.63
CA GLY A 160 -13.70 -15.53 -15.57
C GLY A 160 -12.81 -15.93 -16.76
N GLY A 161 -13.34 -15.74 -17.96
CA GLY A 161 -12.66 -16.09 -19.21
C GLY A 161 -11.32 -15.37 -19.31
N ARG A 162 -10.24 -16.15 -19.45
CA ARG A 162 -8.93 -15.61 -19.81
C ARG A 162 -9.04 -15.01 -21.21
N GLU A 163 -9.05 -13.67 -21.31
CA GLU A 163 -8.85 -13.00 -22.59
C GLU A 163 -7.53 -13.46 -23.20
N GLY A 164 -7.63 -14.16 -24.33
CA GLY A 164 -6.53 -14.78 -25.06
C GLY A 164 -5.63 -13.77 -25.80
N GLY A 165 -5.07 -12.80 -25.08
CA GLY A 165 -3.94 -12.02 -25.57
C GLY A 165 -2.66 -12.84 -25.49
N SER A 166 -1.78 -12.76 -26.51
CA SER A 166 -0.45 -13.37 -26.38
C SER A 166 0.25 -12.79 -25.14
N VAL A 167 0.81 -13.66 -24.30
CA VAL A 167 1.46 -13.28 -23.03
C VAL A 167 2.51 -12.19 -23.27
N MET A 168 3.21 -12.26 -24.40
CA MET A 168 4.17 -11.25 -24.85
C MET A 168 3.51 -9.89 -25.14
N ALA A 169 2.38 -9.85 -25.83
CA ALA A 169 1.68 -8.58 -26.10
C ALA A 169 1.11 -7.94 -24.83
N VAL A 170 0.71 -8.74 -23.83
CA VAL A 170 0.31 -8.22 -22.52
C VAL A 170 1.52 -7.65 -21.78
N ALA A 171 2.63 -8.38 -21.74
CA ALA A 171 3.87 -7.94 -21.08
C ALA A 171 4.42 -6.64 -21.68
N LEU A 172 4.48 -6.54 -23.02
CA LEU A 172 4.94 -5.34 -23.72
C LEU A 172 4.02 -4.13 -23.45
N ARG A 173 2.70 -4.33 -23.47
CA ARG A 173 1.75 -3.27 -23.13
C ARG A 173 1.93 -2.80 -21.70
N GLN A 174 2.10 -3.71 -20.74
CA GLN A 174 2.32 -3.37 -19.34
C GLN A 174 3.65 -2.61 -19.13
N ALA A 175 4.73 -3.06 -19.76
CA ALA A 175 6.03 -2.38 -19.70
C ALA A 175 5.96 -0.96 -20.30
N TRP A 176 5.23 -0.79 -21.41
CA TRP A 176 4.99 0.52 -22.02
C TRP A 176 4.18 1.45 -21.12
N GLN A 177 3.14 0.96 -20.44
CA GLN A 177 2.35 1.77 -19.51
C GLN A 177 3.18 2.24 -18.30
N ILE A 178 4.06 1.37 -17.79
CA ILE A 178 4.99 1.73 -16.71
C ILE A 178 6.00 2.77 -17.21
N ASN A 179 6.53 2.61 -18.42
CA ASN A 179 7.41 3.59 -19.04
C ASN A 179 6.73 4.96 -19.19
N LEU A 180 5.50 5.00 -19.69
CA LEU A 180 4.67 6.20 -19.79
C LEU A 180 4.50 6.89 -18.44
N ARG A 181 4.35 6.14 -17.35
CA ARG A 181 4.29 6.69 -15.99
C ARG A 181 5.58 7.43 -15.63
N TYR A 182 6.73 6.80 -15.84
CA TYR A 182 8.03 7.44 -15.57
C TYR A 182 8.27 8.64 -16.49
N LEU A 183 7.90 8.55 -17.77
CA LEU A 183 8.07 9.64 -18.74
C LEU A 183 7.18 10.84 -18.39
N ARG A 184 5.93 10.62 -17.95
CA ARG A 184 5.07 11.72 -17.47
C ARG A 184 5.64 12.39 -16.22
N ALA A 185 6.22 11.61 -15.29
CA ALA A 185 6.88 12.18 -14.12
C ALA A 185 8.10 13.01 -14.52
N PHE A 186 8.90 12.52 -15.47
CA PHE A 186 10.06 13.23 -16.03
C PHE A 186 9.69 14.57 -16.68
N VAL A 187 8.64 14.59 -17.52
CA VAL A 187 8.17 15.82 -18.18
C VAL A 187 7.72 16.88 -17.16
N ARG A 188 7.27 16.47 -15.97
CA ARG A 188 6.90 17.38 -14.88
C ARG A 188 8.09 17.90 -14.08
N GLN A 189 9.32 17.41 -14.33
CA GLN A 189 10.53 17.78 -13.61
C GLN A 189 11.65 18.30 -14.55
N PRO A 190 11.42 19.37 -15.34
CA PRO A 190 12.40 19.87 -16.30
C PRO A 190 13.70 20.37 -15.64
N ALA A 191 13.62 20.84 -14.39
CA ALA A 191 14.79 21.31 -13.65
C ALA A 191 15.87 20.22 -13.49
N TRP A 192 15.44 18.95 -13.35
CA TRP A 192 16.37 17.84 -13.17
C TRP A 192 17.21 17.58 -14.42
N VAL A 193 16.60 17.73 -15.60
CA VAL A 193 17.31 17.64 -16.90
C VAL A 193 18.33 18.75 -17.04
N ALA A 194 17.95 19.99 -16.71
CA ALA A 194 18.85 21.14 -16.79
C ALA A 194 20.08 20.92 -15.89
N ILE A 195 19.88 20.54 -14.62
CA ILE A 195 20.96 20.26 -13.67
C ILE A 195 21.86 19.12 -14.17
N ALA A 196 21.26 18.03 -14.67
CA ALA A 196 22.02 16.89 -15.19
C ALA A 196 22.89 17.26 -16.40
N LEU A 197 22.50 18.26 -17.20
CA LEU A 197 23.26 18.73 -18.36
C LEU A 197 24.34 19.78 -18.00
N VAL A 198 24.21 20.49 -16.88
CA VAL A 198 25.22 21.48 -16.43
C VAL A 198 26.60 20.83 -16.33
N GLN A 199 26.70 19.66 -15.71
CA GLN A 199 27.98 18.98 -15.54
C GLN A 199 28.64 18.62 -16.89
N PRO A 200 28.01 17.89 -17.82
CA PRO A 200 28.55 17.62 -19.15
C PRO A 200 28.95 18.88 -19.92
N ILE A 201 28.14 19.94 -19.82
CA ILE A 201 28.41 21.23 -20.48
C ILE A 201 29.70 21.84 -19.91
N ILE A 202 29.83 21.88 -18.58
CA ILE A 202 31.05 22.38 -17.92
C ILE A 202 32.25 21.57 -18.37
N TRP A 203 32.17 20.23 -18.37
CA TRP A 203 33.27 19.38 -18.81
C TRP A 203 33.65 19.66 -20.27
N LEU A 204 32.68 19.74 -21.18
CA LEU A 204 32.93 19.93 -22.60
C LEU A 204 33.50 21.32 -22.90
N LEU A 205 32.98 22.37 -22.27
CA LEU A 205 33.44 23.75 -22.49
C LEU A 205 34.75 24.05 -21.78
N LEU A 206 34.88 23.68 -20.49
CA LEU A 206 36.06 23.94 -19.69
C LEU A 206 37.26 23.19 -20.26
N PHE A 207 37.15 21.87 -20.46
CA PHE A 207 38.26 21.08 -20.95
C PHE A 207 38.49 21.22 -22.46
N GLY A 208 37.42 21.49 -23.23
CA GLY A 208 37.56 21.87 -24.63
C GLY A 208 38.41 23.11 -24.83
N GLY A 209 38.21 24.14 -24.00
CA GLY A 209 39.02 25.36 -24.01
C GLY A 209 40.41 25.17 -23.42
N LEU A 210 40.49 24.53 -22.24
CA LEU A 210 41.74 24.36 -21.48
C LEU A 210 42.79 23.55 -22.26
N PHE A 211 42.36 22.50 -22.95
CA PHE A 211 43.24 21.61 -23.69
C PHE A 211 43.28 21.90 -25.19
N LYS A 212 42.88 23.10 -25.62
CA LYS A 212 42.95 23.50 -27.03
C LYS A 212 44.36 23.34 -27.62
N ARG A 213 45.42 23.57 -26.82
CA ARG A 213 46.82 23.41 -27.24
C ARG A 213 47.33 21.97 -27.28
N VAL A 214 46.59 21.00 -26.75
CA VAL A 214 46.98 19.57 -26.85
C VAL A 214 47.01 19.10 -28.29
N VAL A 215 46.21 19.73 -29.16
CA VAL A 215 46.19 19.46 -30.61
C VAL A 215 47.51 19.83 -31.29
N GLU A 216 48.33 20.71 -30.69
CA GLU A 216 49.63 21.12 -31.23
C GLU A 216 50.76 20.11 -30.90
N ILE A 217 50.48 19.10 -30.06
CA ILE A 217 51.48 18.10 -29.65
C ILE A 217 51.76 17.13 -30.81
N PRO A 218 53.03 16.89 -31.17
CA PRO A 218 53.38 15.90 -32.19
C PRO A 218 52.84 14.51 -31.83
N GLY A 219 52.02 13.93 -32.70
CA GLY A 219 51.42 12.61 -32.51
C GLY A 219 49.93 12.59 -32.10
N PHE A 220 49.32 13.75 -31.82
CA PHE A 220 47.88 13.82 -31.61
C PHE A 220 47.11 13.73 -32.94
N GLN A 221 46.20 12.77 -33.07
CA GLN A 221 45.39 12.59 -34.27
C GLN A 221 44.00 13.23 -34.10
N GLY A 222 43.82 14.42 -34.69
CA GLY A 222 42.52 15.08 -34.78
C GLY A 222 42.62 16.61 -34.74
N ASP A 223 41.70 17.30 -35.41
CA ASP A 223 41.74 18.76 -35.58
C ASP A 223 41.27 19.54 -34.34
N SER A 224 40.61 18.88 -33.39
CA SER A 224 40.04 19.51 -32.20
C SER A 224 39.96 18.54 -31.02
N TYR A 225 40.38 19.00 -29.83
CA TYR A 225 40.28 18.24 -28.58
C TYR A 225 38.82 17.92 -28.21
N ILE A 226 37.87 18.76 -28.63
CA ILE A 226 36.44 18.56 -28.36
C ILE A 226 35.91 17.31 -29.09
N VAL A 227 36.44 16.98 -30.28
CA VAL A 227 36.08 15.76 -31.02
C VAL A 227 36.46 14.50 -30.23
N PHE A 228 37.61 14.55 -29.56
CA PHE A 228 38.09 13.47 -28.70
C PHE A 228 37.31 13.39 -27.38
N LEU A 229 36.99 14.54 -26.77
CA LEU A 229 36.34 14.62 -25.46
C LEU A 229 34.84 14.25 -25.50
N THR A 230 34.13 14.62 -26.57
CA THR A 230 32.66 14.50 -26.66
C THR A 230 32.14 13.06 -26.46
N PRO A 231 32.69 12.01 -27.12
CA PRO A 231 32.26 10.64 -26.88
C PRO A 231 32.52 10.16 -25.45
N GLY A 232 33.63 10.58 -24.84
CA GLY A 232 33.98 10.24 -23.46
C GLY A 232 32.98 10.84 -22.47
N VAL A 233 32.65 12.13 -22.63
CA VAL A 233 31.65 12.81 -21.80
C VAL A 233 30.26 12.19 -21.97
N ALA A 234 29.88 11.84 -23.21
CA ALA A 234 28.61 11.19 -23.48
C ALA A 234 28.49 9.82 -22.78
N VAL A 235 29.51 8.96 -22.89
CA VAL A 235 29.54 7.64 -22.25
C VAL A 235 29.59 7.77 -20.72
N MET A 236 30.41 8.66 -20.19
CA MET A 236 30.50 8.91 -18.74
C MET A 236 29.15 9.36 -18.18
N THR A 237 28.47 10.28 -18.86
CA THR A 237 27.14 10.75 -18.45
C THR A 237 26.12 9.62 -18.49
N ALA A 238 26.13 8.81 -19.55
CA ALA A 238 25.24 7.66 -19.70
C ALA A 238 25.41 6.64 -18.55
N VAL A 239 26.65 6.25 -18.25
CA VAL A 239 26.97 5.31 -17.15
C VAL A 239 26.57 5.89 -15.80
N MET A 240 26.90 7.16 -15.56
CA MET A 240 26.60 7.78 -14.28
C MET A 240 25.09 7.95 -14.08
N SER A 241 24.34 8.45 -15.08
CA SER A 241 22.87 8.53 -15.04
C SER A 241 22.23 7.15 -14.81
N ALA A 242 22.70 6.11 -15.52
CA ALA A 242 22.18 4.76 -15.36
C ALA A 242 22.39 4.19 -13.94
N GLY A 243 23.50 4.56 -13.29
CA GLY A 243 23.79 4.15 -11.91
C GLY A 243 22.72 4.58 -10.90
N TRP A 244 22.01 5.67 -11.19
CA TRP A 244 20.94 6.21 -10.34
C TRP A 244 19.54 5.64 -10.65
N ASN A 245 19.40 4.81 -11.69
CA ASN A 245 18.08 4.30 -12.10
C ASN A 245 17.36 3.51 -10.98
N GLY A 246 18.11 2.75 -10.17
CA GLY A 246 17.59 1.99 -9.04
C GLY A 246 17.01 2.87 -7.91
N MET A 247 17.38 4.15 -7.83
CA MET A 247 16.80 5.07 -6.83
C MET A 247 15.31 5.30 -7.04
N GLY A 248 14.85 5.28 -8.30
CA GLY A 248 13.42 5.36 -8.60
C GLY A 248 12.64 4.16 -8.03
N PHE A 249 13.24 2.97 -8.07
CA PHE A 249 12.68 1.79 -7.42
C PHE A 249 12.68 1.92 -5.89
N ILE A 250 13.76 2.42 -5.30
CA ILE A 250 13.84 2.64 -3.85
C ILE A 250 12.75 3.61 -3.39
N GLU A 251 12.52 4.68 -4.13
CA GLU A 251 11.48 5.65 -3.79
C GLU A 251 10.07 5.06 -3.98
N ASP A 252 9.83 4.30 -5.05
CA ASP A 252 8.55 3.60 -5.27
C ASP A 252 8.28 2.57 -4.15
N MET A 253 9.32 1.95 -3.60
CA MET A 253 9.24 1.07 -2.43
C MET A 253 8.93 1.86 -1.15
N ARG A 254 9.64 2.95 -0.89
CA ARG A 254 9.41 3.81 0.28
C ARG A 254 8.02 4.43 0.32
N ARG A 255 7.45 4.76 -0.86
CA ARG A 255 6.11 5.33 -0.99
C ARG A 255 4.98 4.29 -1.00
N GLY A 256 5.29 3.00 -0.86
CA GLY A 256 4.30 1.91 -0.94
C GLY A 256 3.66 1.75 -2.32
N VAL A 257 4.20 2.40 -3.36
CA VAL A 257 3.70 2.27 -4.74
C VAL A 257 3.97 0.86 -5.25
N LEU A 258 5.12 0.27 -4.91
CA LEU A 258 5.46 -1.08 -5.32
C LEU A 258 4.45 -2.11 -4.79
N ASP A 259 3.99 -1.97 -3.54
CA ASP A 259 3.07 -2.95 -2.94
C ASP A 259 1.70 -2.89 -3.62
N ARG A 260 1.18 -1.69 -3.92
CA ARG A 260 -0.06 -1.50 -4.69
C ARG A 260 0.01 -2.14 -6.08
N VAL A 261 1.17 -1.99 -6.72
CA VAL A 261 1.49 -2.54 -8.04
C VAL A 261 1.57 -4.07 -8.00
N LEU A 262 2.14 -4.66 -6.95
CA LEU A 262 2.24 -6.12 -6.81
C LEU A 262 0.90 -6.83 -6.55
N VAL A 263 -0.10 -6.10 -6.05
CA VAL A 263 -1.48 -6.60 -5.87
C VAL A 263 -2.29 -6.56 -7.17
N ALA A 264 -1.92 -5.68 -8.11
CA ALA A 264 -2.55 -5.62 -9.43
C ALA A 264 -2.17 -6.84 -10.30
N PRO A 265 -3.00 -7.25 -11.27
CA PRO A 265 -2.73 -8.37 -12.18
C PRO A 265 -1.66 -8.00 -13.23
N MET A 266 -0.45 -7.70 -12.76
CA MET A 266 0.66 -7.29 -13.59
C MET A 266 1.85 -8.22 -13.49
N TRP A 267 2.52 -8.41 -14.62
CA TRP A 267 3.72 -9.21 -14.68
C TRP A 267 4.86 -8.50 -13.95
N ARG A 268 5.46 -9.16 -12.95
CA ARG A 268 6.55 -8.58 -12.13
C ARG A 268 7.74 -8.10 -12.98
N GLY A 269 8.02 -8.77 -14.10
CA GLY A 269 9.06 -8.36 -15.05
C GLY A 269 8.76 -7.06 -15.80
N ALA A 270 7.49 -6.65 -15.90
CA ALA A 270 7.10 -5.42 -16.59
C ALA A 270 7.64 -4.18 -15.88
N LEU A 271 7.82 -4.24 -14.55
CA LEU A 271 8.40 -3.16 -13.76
C LEU A 271 9.84 -2.89 -14.15
N ASN A 272 10.65 -3.95 -14.16
CA ASN A 272 12.05 -3.84 -14.53
C ASN A 272 12.19 -3.45 -16.01
N ALA A 273 11.43 -4.09 -16.91
CA ALA A 273 11.46 -3.79 -18.33
C ALA A 273 11.03 -2.34 -18.65
N GLY A 274 9.96 -1.84 -18.01
CA GLY A 274 9.48 -0.47 -18.21
C GLY A 274 10.44 0.59 -17.68
N SER A 275 11.05 0.35 -16.53
CA SER A 275 12.11 1.19 -15.96
C SER A 275 13.37 1.20 -16.84
N LEU A 276 13.79 0.03 -17.33
CA LEU A 276 14.96 -0.10 -18.19
C LEU A 276 14.75 0.64 -19.53
N LEU A 277 13.57 0.50 -20.12
CA LEU A 277 13.19 1.24 -21.31
C LEU A 277 13.22 2.75 -21.06
N TYR A 278 12.78 3.21 -19.88
CA TYR A 278 12.82 4.61 -19.51
C TYR A 278 14.26 5.14 -19.38
N ALA A 279 15.13 4.37 -18.72
CA ALA A 279 16.55 4.69 -18.60
C ALA A 279 17.21 4.82 -19.98
N ILE A 280 16.98 3.86 -20.88
CA ILE A 280 17.56 3.86 -22.23
C ILE A 280 17.07 5.09 -23.02
N LEU A 281 15.77 5.40 -23.00
CA LEU A 281 15.22 6.53 -23.75
C LEU A 281 15.74 7.88 -23.25
N THR A 282 15.79 8.09 -21.93
CA THR A 282 16.28 9.34 -21.34
C THR A 282 17.78 9.53 -21.55
N ILE A 283 18.56 8.46 -21.46
CA ILE A 283 20.00 8.49 -21.72
C ILE A 283 20.29 8.71 -23.21
N ALA A 284 19.54 8.08 -24.11
CA ALA A 284 19.65 8.35 -25.54
C ALA A 284 19.43 9.85 -25.84
N LEU A 285 18.40 10.46 -25.23
CA LEU A 285 18.15 11.89 -25.37
C LEU A 285 19.30 12.74 -24.80
N GLN A 286 19.81 12.43 -23.61
CA GLN A 286 20.95 13.14 -23.02
C GLN A 286 22.20 13.06 -23.91
N VAL A 287 22.53 11.87 -24.42
CA VAL A 287 23.66 11.64 -25.33
C VAL A 287 23.49 12.45 -26.62
N LEU A 288 22.29 12.47 -27.21
CA LEU A 288 22.01 13.29 -28.39
C LEU A 288 22.19 14.79 -28.12
N ILE A 289 21.76 15.27 -26.95
CA ILE A 289 21.96 16.67 -26.54
C ILE A 289 23.45 16.97 -26.39
N ILE A 290 24.22 16.10 -25.72
CA ILE A 290 25.68 16.27 -25.54
C ILE A 290 26.40 16.30 -26.89
N ILE A 291 26.03 15.42 -27.82
CA ILE A 291 26.59 15.41 -29.17
C ILE A 291 26.24 16.71 -29.90
N GLY A 292 25.00 17.19 -29.79
CA GLY A 292 24.57 18.47 -30.35
C GLY A 292 25.38 19.66 -29.82
N ILE A 293 25.66 19.67 -28.51
CA ILE A 293 26.51 20.70 -27.87
C ILE A 293 27.96 20.57 -28.37
N GLY A 294 28.49 19.35 -28.47
CA GLY A 294 29.81 19.11 -29.03
C GLY A 294 29.96 19.62 -30.47
N LEU A 295 28.96 19.35 -31.32
CA LEU A 295 28.89 19.89 -32.69
C LEU A 295 28.88 21.42 -32.69
N ALA A 296 28.05 22.04 -31.86
CA ALA A 296 27.98 23.50 -31.73
C ALA A 296 29.29 24.12 -31.21
N ALA A 297 30.03 23.39 -30.38
CA ALA A 297 31.34 23.79 -29.87
C ALA A 297 32.50 23.50 -30.86
N GLY A 298 32.21 23.02 -32.07
CA GLY A 298 33.20 22.81 -33.14
C GLY A 298 33.73 21.39 -33.27
N ALA A 299 33.02 20.38 -32.75
CA ALA A 299 33.33 18.98 -33.03
C ALA A 299 32.94 18.63 -34.48
N SER A 300 33.90 18.11 -35.27
CA SER A 300 33.63 17.48 -36.55
C SER A 300 33.67 15.95 -36.41
N PHE A 301 32.58 15.27 -36.76
CA PHE A 301 32.58 13.80 -36.85
C PHE A 301 32.86 13.41 -38.29
N ALA A 302 34.09 12.95 -38.56
CA ALA A 302 34.60 12.65 -39.90
C ALA A 302 33.75 11.68 -40.75
N ASN A 303 32.78 10.95 -40.16
CA ASN A 303 31.80 10.10 -40.85
C ASN A 303 30.34 10.33 -40.40
N GLY A 304 30.02 11.59 -40.06
CA GLY A 304 28.67 12.19 -39.98
C GLY A 304 27.65 11.54 -39.06
N VAL A 305 27.03 10.45 -39.50
CA VAL A 305 25.86 9.83 -38.85
C VAL A 305 26.16 8.44 -38.33
N GLY A 306 27.00 7.65 -39.02
CA GLY A 306 27.27 6.26 -38.64
C GLY A 306 27.98 6.15 -37.29
N ARG A 307 28.99 7.00 -37.04
CA ARG A 307 29.70 7.03 -35.75
C ARG A 307 28.84 7.56 -34.61
N VAL A 308 27.94 8.51 -34.89
CA VAL A 308 26.98 9.03 -33.91
C VAL A 308 25.98 7.93 -33.53
N ALA A 309 25.44 7.20 -34.51
CA ALA A 309 24.54 6.08 -34.27
C ALA A 309 25.21 4.96 -33.45
N ILE A 310 26.46 4.62 -33.77
CA ILE A 310 27.25 3.64 -33.00
C ILE A 310 27.48 4.15 -31.57
N LEU A 311 27.85 5.42 -31.38
CA LEU A 311 28.07 6.01 -30.06
C LEU A 311 26.79 5.96 -29.20
N VAL A 312 25.65 6.36 -29.78
CA VAL A 312 24.35 6.29 -29.10
C VAL A 312 24.01 4.84 -28.75
N LEU A 313 24.19 3.89 -29.69
CA LEU A 313 23.94 2.47 -29.45
C LEU A 313 24.80 1.92 -28.31
N VAL A 314 26.11 2.18 -28.34
CA VAL A 314 27.05 1.75 -27.29
C VAL A 314 26.69 2.36 -25.94
N ALA A 315 26.40 3.66 -25.91
CA ALA A 315 25.98 4.35 -24.69
C ALA A 315 24.70 3.74 -24.12
N CYS A 316 23.70 3.46 -24.96
CA CYS A 316 22.44 2.82 -24.55
C CYS A 316 22.63 1.39 -24.04
N LEU A 317 23.47 0.57 -24.69
CA LEU A 317 23.73 -0.81 -24.26
C LEU A 317 24.47 -0.86 -22.92
N LEU A 318 25.50 0.00 -22.78
CA LEU A 318 26.27 0.10 -21.55
C LEU A 318 25.40 0.62 -20.41
N ALA A 319 24.67 1.71 -20.64
CA ALA A 319 23.76 2.28 -19.68
C ALA A 319 22.62 1.33 -19.30
N GLY A 320 22.07 0.58 -20.26
CA GLY A 320 21.07 -0.45 -19.98
C GLY A 320 21.62 -1.51 -19.03
N SER A 321 22.85 -1.96 -19.24
CA SER A 321 23.50 -2.95 -18.37
C SER A 321 23.73 -2.41 -16.95
N VAL A 322 24.19 -1.16 -16.83
CA VAL A 322 24.39 -0.49 -15.54
C VAL A 322 23.05 -0.22 -14.83
N ALA A 323 22.01 0.19 -15.57
CA ALA A 323 20.68 0.43 -15.02
C ALA A 323 20.03 -0.87 -14.54
N ALA A 324 20.21 -1.97 -15.26
CA ALA A 324 19.76 -3.30 -14.83
C ALA A 324 20.45 -3.73 -13.53
N LEU A 325 21.77 -3.53 -13.42
CA LEU A 325 22.53 -3.80 -12.19
C LEU A 325 22.06 -2.91 -11.03
N SER A 326 21.85 -1.61 -11.28
CA SER A 326 21.34 -0.65 -10.30
C SER A 326 19.95 -1.05 -9.78
N ASN A 327 19.05 -1.47 -10.67
CA ASN A 327 17.73 -2.01 -10.28
C ASN A 327 17.86 -3.29 -9.44
N GLY A 328 18.75 -4.20 -9.82
CA GLY A 328 19.01 -5.42 -9.05
C GLY A 328 19.51 -5.11 -7.64
N LEU A 329 20.47 -4.19 -7.51
CA LEU A 329 21.01 -3.76 -6.23
C LEU A 329 19.94 -3.08 -5.36
N ALA A 330 19.09 -2.24 -5.96
CA ALA A 330 17.97 -1.60 -5.27
C ALA A 330 17.00 -2.62 -4.66
N LEU A 331 16.69 -3.70 -5.38
CA LEU A 331 15.81 -4.76 -4.89
C LEU A 331 16.44 -5.55 -3.73
N VAL A 332 17.74 -5.88 -3.82
CA VAL A 332 18.47 -6.59 -2.76
C VAL A 332 18.61 -5.73 -1.50
N ALA A 333 18.78 -4.41 -1.65
CA ALA A 333 18.89 -3.50 -0.53
C ALA A 333 17.62 -3.41 0.34
N LYS A 334 16.45 -3.84 -0.16
CA LYS A 334 15.19 -3.92 0.62
C LYS A 334 15.20 -5.05 1.64
N GLU A 335 16.00 -6.10 1.44
CA GLU A 335 16.01 -7.28 2.32
C GLU A 335 16.81 -7.08 3.63
N ARG A 336 17.38 -5.89 3.84
CA ARG A 336 18.14 -5.52 5.06
C ARG A 336 17.53 -4.32 5.74
#